data_AF-A0A8H4V280-F1
#
_entry.id   AF-A0A8H4V280-F1
#
_cell.length_a   1.000
_cell.length_b   1.000
_cell.length_c   1.000
_cell.angle_alpha   90.00
_cell.angle_beta   90.00
_cell.angle_gamma   90.00
#
_symmetry.space_group_name_H-M   'P 1'
#
loop_
_entity.id
_entity.type
_entity.pdbx_description
1 polymer ?
#
loop_
_entity_poly.entity_id
_entity_poly.type
_entity_poly.pdbx_seq_one_letter_code
_entity_poly.pdbx_strand_id
1 'polypeptide(L)'
;MVPLEVYKSNNFSLSTNRWRVLDPGVLSPWNVMNWSLRQLKGLVVGTENCSGKIRTQTLVLVDNLKEAAKQVLDVQGGYKASSLDRIYSKEKFTDTFNTVLGDDTELSDNDMQALLIYLSRDINAISYDGKTIKFHTGNDKSPITSEDTTIAQMRDLISNLTEQASRLEQKISELNYSAKKALANKNRISALSAIKNKKIAEHNLTQRTNTLHQLEEVYNKIEQSADQIEIVRIMQASTGVLRSLHARMGGIETVGDVVENLREEMSKVDEVGNIINEAGPVIDEGEIDDELEALETKELREREEVEAQATRQRLAQLESHE
;
A
#
# COMPACT_ATOMS: atom_id res chain seq x y z
N MET A 1 18.44 -24.24 -7.53
CA MET A 1 16.98 -24.38 -7.69
C MET A 1 16.45 -25.31 -6.61
N VAL A 2 15.30 -24.99 -6.01
CA VAL A 2 14.67 -25.80 -4.96
C VAL A 2 13.19 -26.00 -5.30
N PRO A 3 12.60 -27.20 -5.14
CA PRO A 3 11.16 -27.39 -5.32
C PRO A 3 10.34 -26.49 -4.40
N LEU A 4 9.35 -25.78 -4.95
CA LEU A 4 8.56 -24.78 -4.22
C LEU A 4 7.86 -25.38 -2.98
N GLU A 5 7.24 -26.54 -3.12
CA GLU A 5 6.54 -27.20 -2.01
C GLU A 5 7.47 -27.56 -0.86
N VAL A 6 8.68 -28.05 -1.18
CA VAL A 6 9.72 -28.37 -0.19
C VAL A 6 10.25 -27.11 0.47
N TYR A 7 10.35 -26.02 -0.29
CA TYR A 7 10.79 -24.72 0.21
C TYR A 7 9.77 -24.11 1.20
N LYS A 8 8.48 -24.24 0.91
CA LYS A 8 7.36 -23.77 1.74
C LYS A 8 7.22 -24.59 3.03
N SER A 9 7.36 -25.91 2.97
CA SER A 9 7.11 -26.79 4.12
C SER A 9 8.28 -26.86 5.11
N ASN A 10 9.50 -26.55 4.67
CA ASN A 10 10.68 -26.66 5.52
C ASN A 10 10.98 -25.36 6.27
N ASN A 11 11.45 -25.47 7.51
CA ASN A 11 11.87 -24.32 8.33
C ASN A 11 13.39 -24.05 8.24
N PHE A 12 14.12 -24.70 7.34
CA PHE A 12 15.57 -24.55 7.22
C PHE A 12 15.96 -23.36 6.34
N SER A 13 16.95 -22.56 6.75
CA SER A 13 17.50 -21.49 5.92
C SER A 13 18.32 -22.05 4.75
N LEU A 14 18.14 -21.53 3.54
CA LEU A 14 18.93 -21.72 2.32
C LEU A 14 20.44 -21.48 2.51
N SER A 15 20.83 -20.71 3.53
CA SER A 15 22.23 -20.50 3.91
C SER A 15 22.86 -21.70 4.63
N THR A 16 22.05 -22.62 5.16
CA THR A 16 22.54 -23.83 5.81
C THR A 16 23.05 -24.83 4.78
N ASN A 17 24.21 -25.43 5.02
CA ASN A 17 24.83 -26.46 4.14
C ASN A 17 23.92 -27.68 3.85
N ARG A 18 22.79 -27.82 4.59
CA ARG A 18 21.72 -28.82 4.41
C ARG A 18 20.86 -28.62 3.15
N TRP A 19 21.01 -27.51 2.42
CA TRP A 19 20.40 -27.36 1.09
C TRP A 19 21.37 -27.70 -0.04
N ARG A 20 22.69 -27.57 0.21
CA ARG A 20 23.75 -28.05 -0.70
C ARG A 20 23.93 -29.56 -0.60
N VAL A 21 23.73 -30.09 0.59
CA VAL A 21 23.61 -31.51 0.84
C VAL A 21 22.13 -31.79 0.92
N LEU A 22 21.51 -32.26 -0.17
CA LEU A 22 20.37 -33.15 -0.05
C LEU A 22 20.84 -34.33 0.82
N ASP A 23 20.77 -34.17 2.14
CA ASP A 23 21.17 -35.17 3.10
C ASP A 23 20.17 -36.33 2.93
N PRO A 24 20.63 -37.52 2.52
CA PRO A 24 19.74 -38.66 2.26
C PRO A 24 18.94 -39.09 3.49
N GLY A 25 19.18 -38.51 4.67
CA GLY A 25 18.46 -38.82 5.91
C GLY A 25 17.01 -38.32 5.99
N VAL A 26 16.59 -37.33 5.21
CA VAL A 26 15.15 -36.93 5.13
C VAL A 26 14.39 -37.77 4.10
N LEU A 27 15.13 -38.60 3.38
CA LEU A 27 14.64 -39.68 2.55
C LEU A 27 14.75 -40.98 3.37
N SER A 28 13.74 -41.26 4.21
CA SER A 28 13.55 -42.61 4.78
C SER A 28 13.88 -43.66 3.70
N PRO A 29 14.80 -44.61 3.95
CA PRO A 29 15.16 -45.63 2.97
C PRO A 29 13.94 -46.41 2.47
N TRP A 30 12.91 -46.53 3.31
CA TRP A 30 11.64 -47.15 2.96
C TRP A 30 10.77 -46.29 2.03
N ASN A 31 10.83 -44.96 2.12
CA ASN A 31 10.12 -44.06 1.21
C ASN A 31 10.81 -43.97 -0.17
N VAL A 32 12.15 -44.04 -0.22
CA VAL A 32 12.91 -44.10 -1.49
C VAL A 32 12.80 -45.45 -2.17
N MET A 33 12.72 -46.55 -1.41
CA MET A 33 12.42 -47.85 -1.98
C MET A 33 11.03 -47.87 -2.60
N ASN A 34 10.01 -47.25 -1.98
CA ASN A 34 8.69 -47.13 -2.61
C ASN A 34 8.67 -46.20 -3.84
N TRP A 35 9.56 -45.20 -3.89
CA TRP A 35 9.73 -44.29 -5.04
C TRP A 35 10.48 -44.97 -6.21
N SER A 36 11.49 -45.79 -5.91
CA SER A 36 12.31 -46.52 -6.92
C SER A 36 11.66 -47.82 -7.40
N LEU A 37 10.96 -48.57 -6.55
CA LEU A 37 10.21 -49.78 -6.97
C LEU A 37 8.94 -49.46 -7.77
N ARG A 38 8.40 -48.25 -7.67
CA ARG A 38 7.30 -47.79 -8.55
C ARG A 38 7.79 -47.31 -9.92
N GLN A 39 9.08 -47.02 -10.09
CA GLN A 39 9.69 -46.74 -11.40
C GLN A 39 10.34 -47.96 -12.05
N LEU A 40 10.66 -49.02 -11.29
CA LEU A 40 11.25 -50.26 -11.79
C LEU A 40 10.25 -51.38 -12.15
N LYS A 41 8.96 -51.05 -12.32
CA LYS A 41 7.98 -51.88 -13.04
C LYS A 41 7.70 -51.35 -14.46
N GLY A 42 8.72 -50.84 -15.13
CA GLY A 42 8.66 -50.37 -16.52
C GLY A 42 9.98 -50.65 -17.23
N LEU A 43 10.30 -51.93 -17.39
CA LEU A 43 11.44 -52.40 -18.16
C LEU A 43 11.22 -52.01 -19.63
N VAL A 44 12.13 -51.21 -20.17
CA VAL A 44 12.17 -50.85 -21.59
C VAL A 44 12.56 -52.11 -22.39
N VAL A 45 11.57 -52.78 -22.94
CA VAL A 45 11.64 -53.54 -24.20
C VAL A 45 10.37 -53.20 -24.97
N GLY A 46 10.54 -52.85 -26.24
CA GLY A 46 9.61 -52.05 -27.04
C GLY A 46 8.15 -52.46 -27.01
N THR A 47 7.29 -51.46 -27.08
CA THR A 47 6.10 -51.38 -27.94
C THR A 47 5.50 -49.99 -27.78
N GLU A 48 4.97 -49.49 -28.87
CA GLU A 48 4.32 -48.21 -29.05
C GLU A 48 3.25 -47.96 -27.98
N ASN A 49 3.47 -46.97 -27.10
CA ASN A 49 2.43 -46.17 -26.43
C ASN A 49 3.05 -45.16 -25.45
N CYS A 50 3.54 -44.03 -25.98
CA CYS A 50 4.02 -42.91 -25.18
C CYS A 50 2.88 -41.94 -24.85
N SER A 51 2.01 -42.28 -23.89
CA SER A 51 1.24 -41.25 -23.16
C SER A 51 2.00 -40.86 -21.89
N GLY A 52 3.22 -40.33 -22.06
CA GLY A 52 4.03 -39.82 -20.96
C GLY A 52 3.44 -38.52 -20.44
N LYS A 53 2.71 -38.54 -19.32
CA LYS A 53 2.29 -37.31 -18.64
C LYS A 53 3.53 -36.60 -18.11
N ILE A 54 3.96 -35.55 -18.80
CA ILE A 54 4.98 -34.61 -18.34
C ILE A 54 4.51 -34.06 -17.00
N ARG A 55 5.26 -34.33 -15.92
CA ARG A 55 4.98 -33.75 -14.60
C ARG A 55 5.60 -32.36 -14.57
N THR A 56 4.75 -31.34 -14.58
CA THR A 56 5.16 -29.96 -14.34
C THR A 56 5.59 -29.82 -12.88
N GLN A 57 6.76 -29.24 -12.62
CA GLN A 57 7.28 -29.00 -11.27
C GLN A 57 7.68 -27.54 -11.14
N THR A 58 7.18 -26.88 -10.11
CA THR A 58 7.50 -25.48 -9.81
C THR A 58 8.79 -25.41 -8.97
N LEU A 59 9.76 -24.62 -9.43
CA LEU A 59 11.08 -24.50 -8.83
C LEU A 59 11.37 -23.05 -8.47
N VAL A 60 12.00 -22.83 -7.32
CA VAL A 60 12.48 -21.53 -6.86
C VAL A 60 13.93 -21.34 -7.30
N LEU A 61 14.18 -20.23 -8.01
CA LEU A 61 15.51 -19.78 -8.38
C LEU A 61 16.11 -18.96 -7.24
N VAL A 62 17.00 -19.58 -6.47
CA VAL A 62 17.58 -18.99 -5.25
C VAL A 62 18.35 -17.71 -5.55
N ASP A 63 19.01 -17.60 -6.70
CA ASP A 63 19.79 -16.43 -7.05
C ASP A 63 18.89 -15.23 -7.41
N ASN A 64 17.83 -15.44 -8.20
CA ASN A 64 16.81 -14.42 -8.46
C ASN A 64 16.09 -14.01 -7.17
N LEU A 65 15.82 -14.96 -6.27
CA LEU A 65 15.20 -14.69 -4.97
C LEU A 65 16.08 -13.78 -4.10
N LYS A 66 17.39 -14.02 -4.11
CA LYS A 66 18.38 -13.18 -3.41
C LYS A 66 18.45 -11.78 -4.00
N GLU A 67 18.43 -11.69 -5.32
CA GLU A 67 18.46 -10.42 -6.03
C GLU A 67 17.19 -9.60 -5.75
N ALA A 68 16.01 -10.21 -5.87
CA ALA A 68 14.73 -9.59 -5.51
C ALA A 68 14.75 -9.10 -4.05
N ALA A 69 15.19 -9.95 -3.13
CA ALA A 69 15.25 -9.58 -1.71
C ALA A 69 16.22 -8.43 -1.44
N LYS A 70 17.35 -8.37 -2.15
CA LYS A 70 18.28 -7.24 -2.05
C LYS A 70 17.62 -5.94 -2.53
N GLN A 71 16.95 -5.98 -3.68
CA GLN A 71 16.26 -4.81 -4.21
C GLN A 71 15.14 -4.32 -3.27
N VAL A 72 14.36 -5.22 -2.68
CA VAL A 72 13.36 -4.87 -1.65
C VAL A 72 14.00 -4.13 -0.48
N LEU A 73 15.15 -4.62 0.02
CA LEU A 73 15.85 -3.99 1.14
C LEU A 73 16.51 -2.66 0.76
N ASP A 74 17.00 -2.52 -0.46
CA ASP A 74 17.58 -1.27 -0.98
C ASP A 74 16.48 -0.20 -1.11
N VAL A 75 15.31 -0.56 -1.64
CA VAL A 75 14.13 0.32 -1.71
C VAL A 75 13.69 0.71 -0.30
N GLN A 76 13.56 -0.25 0.62
CA GLN A 76 13.20 0.03 2.02
C GLN A 76 14.24 0.92 2.72
N GLY A 77 15.54 0.68 2.48
CA GLY A 77 16.63 1.46 3.08
C GLY A 77 16.75 2.87 2.52
N GLY A 78 16.22 3.12 1.31
CA GLY A 78 16.10 4.45 0.71
C GLY A 78 15.02 5.31 1.36
N TYR A 79 13.96 4.70 1.88
CA TYR A 79 12.96 5.38 2.69
C TYR A 79 13.54 5.71 4.07
N LYS A 80 14.09 6.93 4.22
CA LYS A 80 14.34 7.55 5.54
C LYS A 80 13.04 8.03 6.17
N ALA A 81 12.00 7.20 6.10
CA ALA A 81 10.65 7.57 6.45
C ALA A 81 10.25 6.85 7.75
N SER A 82 9.24 7.39 8.44
CA SER A 82 8.93 7.10 9.85
C SER A 82 8.89 5.60 10.18
N SER A 83 8.98 5.28 11.47
CA SER A 83 8.82 3.92 11.99
C SER A 83 7.60 3.19 11.40
N LEU A 84 6.53 3.92 11.05
CA LEU A 84 5.32 3.38 10.44
C LEU A 84 5.49 2.93 8.98
N ASP A 85 6.40 3.53 8.21
CA ASP A 85 6.62 3.17 6.80
C ASP A 85 7.28 1.81 6.63
N ARG A 86 7.71 1.19 7.72
CA ARG A 86 8.23 -0.18 7.77
C ARG A 86 7.12 -1.23 7.87
N ILE A 87 5.87 -0.80 8.01
CA ILE A 87 4.71 -1.66 8.23
C ILE A 87 3.84 -1.67 6.97
N TYR A 88 3.61 -2.87 6.46
CA TYR A 88 2.85 -3.11 5.24
C TYR A 88 1.77 -4.16 5.47
N SER A 89 0.63 -4.00 4.79
CA SER A 89 -0.25 -5.14 4.52
C SER A 89 0.36 -6.01 3.41
N LYS A 90 -0.03 -7.27 3.34
CA LYS A 90 0.41 -8.18 2.28
C LYS A 90 0.04 -7.66 0.88
N GLU A 91 -1.15 -7.08 0.75
CA GLU A 91 -1.64 -6.51 -0.51
C GLU A 91 -0.77 -5.33 -0.92
N LYS A 92 -0.60 -4.33 -0.04
CA LYS A 92 0.24 -3.17 -0.32
C LYS A 92 1.69 -3.54 -0.62
N PHE A 93 2.26 -4.48 0.14
CA PHE A 93 3.60 -4.99 -0.10
C PHE A 93 3.73 -5.61 -1.50
N THR A 94 2.72 -6.36 -1.92
CA THR A 94 2.70 -6.99 -3.24
C THR A 94 2.64 -5.93 -4.32
N ASP A 95 1.76 -4.95 -4.20
CA ASP A 95 1.64 -3.85 -5.17
C ASP A 95 2.92 -3.01 -5.27
N THR A 96 3.62 -2.80 -4.15
CA THR A 96 4.87 -2.01 -4.14
C THR A 96 6.07 -2.76 -4.71
N PHE A 97 6.11 -4.09 -4.58
CA PHE A 97 7.29 -4.90 -4.92
C PHE A 97 7.04 -5.92 -6.04
N ASN A 98 5.88 -5.88 -6.71
CA ASN A 98 5.55 -6.81 -7.80
C ASN A 98 6.53 -6.72 -8.99
N THR A 99 7.08 -5.54 -9.25
CA THR A 99 7.96 -5.21 -10.39
C THR A 99 9.43 -5.07 -9.96
N VAL A 100 9.79 -5.58 -8.78
CA VAL A 100 11.13 -5.42 -8.19
C VAL A 100 12.25 -6.10 -8.99
N LEU A 101 11.95 -6.94 -9.98
CA LEU A 101 12.95 -7.55 -10.87
C LEU A 101 13.04 -6.88 -12.25
N GLY A 102 12.21 -5.86 -12.49
CA GLY A 102 12.11 -5.11 -13.74
C GLY A 102 10.65 -4.80 -14.11
N ASP A 103 10.44 -3.67 -14.80
CA ASP A 103 9.11 -3.16 -15.16
C ASP A 103 8.30 -4.12 -16.05
N ASP A 104 8.97 -5.02 -16.78
CA ASP A 104 8.35 -5.98 -17.70
C ASP A 104 7.95 -7.32 -17.05
N THR A 105 8.29 -7.53 -15.77
CA THR A 105 8.08 -8.82 -15.09
C THR A 105 7.40 -8.64 -13.74
N GLU A 106 6.14 -9.08 -13.66
CA GLU A 106 5.40 -9.17 -12.39
C GLU A 106 5.67 -10.49 -11.67
N LEU A 107 5.95 -10.41 -10.38
CA LEU A 107 6.08 -11.59 -9.52
C LEU A 107 4.73 -12.28 -9.32
N SER A 108 4.69 -13.61 -9.48
CA SER A 108 3.48 -14.36 -9.16
C SER A 108 3.26 -14.43 -7.64
N ASP A 109 2.03 -14.75 -7.21
CA ASP A 109 1.71 -14.97 -5.79
C ASP A 109 2.64 -16.00 -5.11
N ASN A 110 3.08 -17.01 -5.87
CA ASN A 110 4.00 -18.03 -5.38
C ASN A 110 5.42 -17.47 -5.20
N ASP A 111 5.85 -16.59 -6.09
CA ASP A 111 7.16 -15.94 -6.02
C ASP A 111 7.18 -14.94 -4.86
N MET A 112 6.11 -14.16 -4.69
CA MET A 112 5.93 -13.26 -3.55
C MET A 112 5.92 -14.01 -2.22
N GLN A 113 5.23 -15.15 -2.15
CA GLN A 113 5.25 -15.99 -0.94
C GLN A 113 6.67 -16.53 -0.68
N ALA A 114 7.38 -16.97 -1.71
CA ALA A 114 8.75 -17.46 -1.56
C ALA A 114 9.70 -16.34 -1.09
N LEU A 115 9.50 -15.12 -1.58
CA LEU A 115 10.22 -13.92 -1.18
C LEU A 115 9.97 -13.55 0.29
N LEU A 116 8.71 -13.54 0.73
CA LEU A 116 8.36 -13.28 2.13
C LEU A 116 8.95 -14.33 3.08
N ILE A 117 8.92 -15.61 2.70
CA ILE A 117 9.59 -16.68 3.46
C ILE A 117 11.09 -16.42 3.53
N TYR A 118 11.72 -16.03 2.42
CA TYR A 118 13.15 -15.76 2.40
C TYR A 118 13.53 -14.56 3.29
N LEU A 119 12.80 -13.45 3.18
CA LEU A 119 13.04 -12.25 3.98
C LEU A 119 12.88 -12.50 5.49
N SER A 120 11.87 -13.28 5.88
CA SER A 120 11.58 -13.59 7.28
C SER A 120 12.49 -14.67 7.87
N ARG A 121 12.69 -15.79 7.16
CA ARG A 121 13.40 -16.96 7.66
C ARG A 121 14.91 -16.90 7.44
N ASP A 122 15.33 -16.52 6.23
CA ASP A 122 16.71 -16.63 5.78
C ASP A 122 17.51 -15.37 6.10
N ILE A 123 16.96 -14.21 5.77
CA ILE A 123 17.60 -12.92 6.03
C ILE A 123 17.26 -12.42 7.44
N ASN A 124 16.10 -12.81 7.98
CA ASN A 124 15.58 -12.27 9.24
C ASN A 124 15.47 -10.73 9.21
N ALA A 125 15.10 -10.19 8.05
CA ALA A 125 14.90 -8.75 7.83
C ALA A 125 13.47 -8.30 8.13
N ILE A 126 12.51 -9.22 8.16
CA ILE A 126 11.10 -8.90 8.42
C ILE A 126 10.48 -9.86 9.44
N SER A 127 9.46 -9.38 10.13
CA SER A 127 8.45 -10.21 10.79
C SER A 127 7.23 -10.30 9.87
N TYR A 128 6.63 -11.50 9.75
CA TYR A 128 5.47 -11.76 8.90
C TYR A 128 4.50 -12.72 9.60
N ASP A 129 3.24 -12.31 9.76
CA ASP A 129 2.18 -13.10 10.42
C ASP A 129 1.19 -13.76 9.44
N GLY A 130 1.39 -13.55 8.13
CA GLY A 130 0.46 -13.96 7.07
C GLY A 130 -0.29 -12.80 6.42
N LYS A 131 -0.57 -11.74 7.19
CA LYS A 131 -1.34 -10.56 6.75
C LYS A 131 -0.52 -9.27 6.78
N THR A 132 0.25 -9.05 7.83
CA THR A 132 1.04 -7.86 8.12
C THR A 132 2.52 -8.20 8.00
N ILE A 133 3.28 -7.27 7.45
CA ILE A 133 4.72 -7.37 7.24
C ILE A 133 5.37 -6.17 7.94
N LYS A 134 6.34 -6.44 8.80
CA LYS A 134 7.10 -5.42 9.52
C LYS A 134 8.59 -5.59 9.26
N PHE A 135 9.22 -4.60 8.65
CA PHE A 135 10.67 -4.60 8.48
C PHE A 135 11.39 -4.35 9.80
N HIS A 136 12.48 -5.07 10.07
CA HIS A 136 13.38 -4.83 11.21
C HIS A 136 14.33 -3.66 10.93
N THR A 137 14.72 -2.91 11.97
CA THR A 137 15.65 -1.79 11.87
C THR A 137 16.74 -1.96 12.91
N GLY A 138 18.00 -1.96 12.48
CA GLY A 138 19.15 -2.07 13.36
C GLY A 138 19.05 -3.29 14.28
N ASN A 139 18.84 -3.05 15.57
CA ASN A 139 18.69 -4.10 16.59
C ASN A 139 17.23 -4.39 16.99
N ASP A 140 16.25 -3.67 16.43
CA ASP A 140 14.83 -3.86 16.72
C ASP A 140 14.25 -4.97 15.83
N LYS A 141 14.11 -6.15 16.44
CA LYS A 141 13.46 -7.33 15.89
C LYS A 141 12.15 -7.63 16.62
N SER A 142 11.44 -6.59 17.02
CA SER A 142 10.15 -6.74 17.70
C SER A 142 9.16 -7.52 16.82
N PRO A 143 8.37 -8.44 17.42
CA PRO A 143 7.30 -9.10 16.71
C PRO A 143 6.23 -8.09 16.27
N ILE A 144 5.39 -8.51 15.33
CA ILE A 144 4.21 -7.75 14.91
C ILE A 144 3.26 -7.64 16.09
N THR A 145 2.77 -6.42 16.36
CA THR A 145 1.76 -6.15 17.37
C THR A 145 0.38 -5.91 16.75
N SER A 146 -0.66 -5.84 17.60
CA SER A 146 -2.02 -5.46 17.19
C SER A 146 -2.07 -4.05 16.58
N GLU A 147 -1.25 -3.14 17.11
CA GLU A 147 -1.14 -1.76 16.66
C GLU A 147 -0.55 -1.73 15.25
N ASP A 148 0.53 -2.49 14.99
CA ASP A 148 1.13 -2.59 13.66
C ASP A 148 0.11 -3.06 12.61
N THR A 149 -0.71 -4.06 12.96
CA THR A 149 -1.76 -4.56 12.07
C THR A 149 -2.86 -3.53 11.82
N THR A 150 -3.16 -2.68 12.80
CA THR A 150 -4.14 -1.59 12.66
C THR A 150 -3.58 -0.48 11.79
N ILE A 151 -2.30 -0.12 11.95
CA ILE A 151 -1.58 0.85 11.12
C ILE A 151 -1.58 0.39 9.65
N ALA A 152 -1.26 -0.88 9.39
CA ALA A 152 -1.33 -1.44 8.03
C ALA A 152 -2.73 -1.27 7.40
N GLN A 153 -3.78 -1.60 8.16
CA GLN A 153 -5.17 -1.45 7.71
C GLN A 153 -5.58 0.01 7.48
N MET A 154 -5.10 0.94 8.31
CA MET A 154 -5.32 2.36 8.11
C MET A 154 -4.68 2.83 6.80
N ARG A 155 -3.46 2.41 6.48
CA ARG A 155 -2.80 2.73 5.21
C ARG A 155 -3.54 2.16 4.00
N ASP A 156 -4.04 0.93 4.11
CA ASP A 156 -4.87 0.32 3.07
C ASP A 156 -6.16 1.13 2.86
N LEU A 157 -6.81 1.53 3.95
CA LEU A 157 -8.03 2.33 3.90
C LEU A 157 -7.80 3.71 3.28
N ILE A 158 -6.71 4.39 3.66
CA ILE A 158 -6.32 5.68 3.06
C ILE A 158 -6.09 5.51 1.55
N SER A 159 -5.34 4.49 1.15
CA SER A 159 -5.07 4.20 -0.27
C SER A 159 -6.37 3.96 -1.05
N ASN A 160 -7.29 3.18 -0.48
CA ASN A 160 -8.57 2.85 -1.09
C ASN A 160 -9.49 4.08 -1.20
N LEU A 161 -9.60 4.88 -0.14
CA LEU A 161 -10.38 6.12 -0.16
C LEU A 161 -9.82 7.13 -1.16
N THR A 162 -8.50 7.20 -1.31
CA THR A 162 -7.83 8.05 -2.31
C THR A 162 -8.21 7.61 -3.73
N GLU A 163 -8.17 6.29 -4.01
CA GLU A 163 -8.57 5.77 -5.31
C GLU A 163 -10.07 6.00 -5.60
N GLN A 164 -10.93 5.78 -4.60
CA GLN A 164 -12.36 6.08 -4.71
C GLN A 164 -12.62 7.56 -5.01
N ALA A 165 -11.90 8.47 -4.32
CA ALA A 165 -12.01 9.91 -4.56
C ALA A 165 -11.61 10.25 -6.00
N SER A 166 -10.48 9.73 -6.49
CA SER A 166 -10.04 9.95 -7.89
C SER A 166 -11.05 9.44 -8.92
N ARG A 167 -11.64 8.26 -8.69
CA ARG A 167 -12.72 7.71 -9.55
C ARG A 167 -13.96 8.60 -9.54
N LEU A 168 -14.34 9.17 -8.38
CA LEU A 168 -15.46 10.09 -8.26
C LEU A 168 -15.19 11.42 -9.00
N GLU A 169 -13.98 11.96 -8.93
CA GLU A 169 -13.56 13.16 -9.67
C GLU A 169 -13.66 12.97 -11.19
N GLN A 170 -13.17 11.84 -11.69
CA GLN A 170 -13.33 11.46 -13.09
C GLN A 170 -14.82 11.36 -13.45
N LYS A 171 -15.64 10.76 -12.58
CA LYS A 171 -17.07 10.62 -12.83
C LYS A 171 -17.81 11.95 -12.87
N ILE A 172 -17.46 12.89 -11.99
CA ILE A 172 -18.00 14.26 -11.98
C ILE A 172 -17.67 14.95 -13.30
N SER A 173 -16.43 14.80 -13.79
CA SER A 173 -15.99 15.37 -15.06
C SER A 173 -16.78 14.80 -16.25
N GLU A 174 -17.02 13.49 -16.29
CA GLU A 174 -17.87 12.85 -17.30
C GLU A 174 -19.32 13.36 -17.27
N LEU A 175 -19.92 13.45 -16.07
CA LEU A 175 -21.30 13.91 -15.89
C LEU A 175 -21.45 15.38 -16.29
N ASN A 176 -20.47 16.20 -15.97
CA ASN A 176 -20.41 17.60 -16.39
C ASN A 176 -20.34 17.72 -17.92
N TYR A 177 -19.50 16.91 -18.59
CA TYR A 177 -19.45 16.85 -20.05
C TYR A 177 -20.79 16.38 -20.65
N SER A 178 -21.41 15.37 -20.06
CA SER A 178 -22.71 14.86 -20.50
C SER A 178 -23.82 15.91 -20.34
N ALA A 179 -23.80 16.70 -19.26
CA ALA A 179 -24.75 17.78 -19.03
C ALA A 179 -24.63 18.87 -20.11
N LYS A 180 -23.40 19.35 -20.38
CA LYS A 180 -23.12 20.30 -21.47
C LYS A 180 -23.57 19.78 -22.84
N LYS A 181 -23.25 18.53 -23.16
CA LYS A 181 -23.69 17.88 -24.40
C LYS A 181 -25.22 17.80 -24.51
N ALA A 182 -25.92 17.54 -23.42
CA ALA A 182 -27.38 17.51 -23.40
C ALA A 182 -28.00 18.90 -23.60
N LEU A 183 -27.41 19.94 -23.00
CA LEU A 183 -27.78 21.35 -23.21
C LEU A 183 -27.59 21.78 -24.66
N ALA A 184 -26.45 21.47 -25.27
CA ALA A 184 -26.17 21.76 -26.67
C ALA A 184 -27.20 21.12 -27.63
N ASN A 185 -27.73 19.94 -27.26
CA ASN A 185 -28.78 19.23 -27.99
C ASN A 185 -30.20 19.66 -27.60
N LYS A 186 -30.35 20.70 -26.77
CA LYS A 186 -31.64 21.21 -26.24
C LYS A 186 -32.45 20.14 -25.49
N ASN A 187 -31.80 19.12 -24.93
CA ASN A 187 -32.44 18.07 -24.15
C ASN A 187 -32.34 18.39 -22.66
N ARG A 188 -33.26 19.24 -22.18
CA ARG A 188 -33.31 19.72 -20.79
C ARG A 188 -33.45 18.58 -19.76
N ILE A 189 -34.25 17.56 -20.05
CA ILE A 189 -34.48 16.42 -19.14
C ILE A 189 -33.18 15.64 -18.90
N SER A 190 -32.43 15.38 -19.98
CA SER A 190 -31.14 14.69 -19.88
C SER A 190 -30.07 15.55 -19.20
N ALA A 191 -30.10 16.88 -19.39
CA ALA A 191 -29.19 17.81 -18.71
C ALA A 191 -29.46 17.84 -17.20
N LEU A 192 -30.72 17.99 -16.79
CA LEU A 192 -31.13 17.96 -15.39
C LEU A 192 -30.74 16.66 -14.69
N SER A 193 -30.96 15.50 -15.34
CA SER A 193 -30.57 14.21 -14.77
C SER A 193 -29.04 14.09 -14.61
N ALA A 194 -28.26 14.58 -15.58
CA ALA A 194 -26.80 14.58 -15.51
C ALA A 194 -26.29 15.48 -14.37
N ILE A 195 -26.89 16.67 -14.20
CA ILE A 195 -26.57 17.60 -13.11
C ILE A 195 -26.94 17.01 -11.74
N LYS A 196 -28.13 16.41 -11.60
CA LYS A 196 -28.51 15.73 -10.36
C LYS A 196 -27.51 14.63 -9.97
N ASN A 197 -27.13 13.79 -10.93
CA ASN A 197 -26.14 12.74 -10.70
C ASN A 197 -24.75 13.32 -10.37
N LYS A 198 -24.38 14.45 -10.98
CA LYS A 198 -23.15 15.18 -10.68
C LYS A 198 -23.14 15.65 -9.22
N LYS A 199 -24.21 16.29 -8.75
CA LYS A 199 -24.32 16.74 -7.34
C LYS A 199 -24.24 15.59 -6.34
N ILE A 200 -24.87 14.45 -6.62
CA ILE A 200 -24.74 13.24 -5.78
C ILE A 200 -23.27 12.80 -5.71
N ALA A 201 -22.58 12.78 -6.86
CA ALA A 201 -21.17 12.40 -6.91
C ALA A 201 -20.27 13.41 -6.17
N GLU A 202 -20.53 14.72 -6.26
CA GLU A 202 -19.81 15.77 -5.52
C GLU A 202 -20.02 15.67 -4.01
N HIS A 203 -21.25 15.38 -3.57
CA HIS A 203 -21.53 15.14 -2.16
C HIS A 203 -20.76 13.91 -1.64
N ASN A 204 -20.80 12.80 -2.39
CA ASN A 204 -20.05 11.60 -2.03
C ASN A 204 -18.54 11.85 -2.01
N LEU A 205 -18.01 12.62 -2.97
CA LEU A 205 -16.60 13.01 -2.99
C LEU A 205 -16.25 13.81 -1.74
N THR A 206 -17.06 14.81 -1.39
CA THR A 206 -16.86 15.63 -0.18
C THR A 206 -16.84 14.77 1.08
N GLN A 207 -17.78 13.83 1.23
CA GLN A 207 -17.81 12.91 2.37
C GLN A 207 -16.55 12.04 2.43
N ARG A 208 -16.13 11.48 1.29
CA ARG A 208 -14.93 10.62 1.20
C ARG A 208 -13.65 11.41 1.52
N THR A 209 -13.50 12.62 0.97
CA THR A 209 -12.36 13.50 1.25
C THR A 209 -12.31 13.92 2.72
N ASN A 210 -13.46 14.21 3.34
CA ASN A 210 -13.51 14.52 4.78
C ASN A 210 -13.06 13.33 5.63
N THR A 211 -13.52 12.11 5.30
CA THR A 211 -13.09 10.90 6.02
C THR A 211 -11.59 10.62 5.80
N LEU A 212 -11.09 10.82 4.58
CA LEU A 212 -9.67 10.69 4.26
C LEU A 212 -8.83 11.67 5.09
N HIS A 213 -9.24 12.94 5.17
CA HIS A 213 -8.55 13.94 5.97
C HIS A 213 -8.49 13.55 7.46
N GLN A 214 -9.60 13.07 8.03
CA GLN A 214 -9.65 12.59 9.42
C GLN A 214 -8.71 11.41 9.65
N LEU A 215 -8.66 10.44 8.72
CA LEU A 215 -7.77 9.29 8.82
C LEU A 215 -6.29 9.69 8.71
N GLU A 216 -5.95 10.60 7.80
CA GLU A 216 -4.60 11.14 7.66
C GLU A 216 -4.18 11.93 8.91
N GLU A 217 -5.08 12.71 9.51
CA GLU A 217 -4.80 13.43 10.76
C GLU A 217 -4.48 12.46 11.90
N VAL A 218 -5.28 11.39 12.04
CA VAL A 218 -5.03 10.35 13.04
C VAL A 218 -3.73 9.61 12.75
N TYR A 219 -3.45 9.26 11.49
CA TYR A 219 -2.23 8.60 11.08
C TYR A 219 -0.99 9.45 11.42
N ASN A 220 -1.01 10.74 11.10
CA ASN A 220 0.07 11.68 11.41
C ASN A 220 0.29 11.82 12.92
N LYS A 221 -0.78 11.80 13.73
CA LYS A 221 -0.67 11.81 15.20
C LYS A 221 -0.02 10.53 15.74
N ILE A 222 -0.35 9.37 15.15
CA ILE A 222 0.28 8.09 15.51
C ILE A 222 1.77 8.12 15.13
N GLU A 223 2.10 8.65 13.95
CA GLU A 223 3.47 8.81 13.47
C GLU A 223 4.31 9.67 14.43
N GLN A 224 3.81 10.86 14.78
CA GLN A 224 4.45 11.75 15.76
C GLN A 224 4.61 11.08 17.12
N SER A 225 3.60 10.31 17.57
CA SER A 225 3.67 9.59 18.84
C SER A 225 4.73 8.47 18.81
N ALA A 226 4.83 7.74 17.70
CA ALA A 226 5.83 6.70 17.50
C ALA A 226 7.26 7.30 17.50
N ASP A 227 7.45 8.41 16.80
CA ASP A 227 8.72 9.16 16.77
C ASP A 227 9.07 9.70 18.17
N GLN A 228 8.09 10.20 18.91
CA GLN A 228 8.29 10.68 20.28
C GLN A 228 8.74 9.58 21.24
N ILE A 229 8.20 8.36 21.12
CA ILE A 229 8.65 7.19 21.88
C ILE A 229 10.12 6.85 21.53
N GLU A 230 10.49 6.93 20.26
CA GLU A 230 11.87 6.68 19.83
C GLU A 230 12.84 7.73 20.40
N ILE A 231 12.47 9.01 20.39
CA ILE A 231 13.25 10.08 21.02
C ILE A 231 13.45 9.82 22.51
N VAL A 232 12.41 9.44 23.24
CA VAL A 232 12.51 9.12 24.68
C VAL A 232 13.45 7.93 24.90
N ARG A 233 13.39 6.89 24.06
CA ARG A 233 14.30 5.73 24.13
C ARG A 233 15.75 6.15 23.90
N ILE A 234 16.02 7.03 22.93
CA ILE A 234 17.36 7.57 22.66
C ILE A 234 17.85 8.41 23.85
N MET A 235 16.97 9.22 24.46
CA MET A 235 17.30 9.98 25.67
C MET A 235 17.62 9.06 26.85
N GLN A 236 16.88 7.97 27.05
CA GLN A 236 17.18 6.97 28.08
C GLN A 236 18.52 6.27 27.83
N ALA A 237 18.81 5.89 26.58
CA ALA A 237 20.10 5.31 26.22
C ALA A 237 21.25 6.31 26.45
N SER A 238 21.04 7.58 26.07
CA SER A 238 22.00 8.65 26.24
C SER A 238 22.25 8.98 27.70
N THR A 239 21.21 9.02 28.54
CA THR A 239 21.35 9.22 29.99
C THR A 239 22.02 8.01 30.66
N GLY A 240 21.78 6.78 30.17
CA GLY A 240 22.53 5.59 30.59
C GLY A 240 24.02 5.67 30.26
N VAL A 241 24.36 6.13 29.04
CA VAL A 241 25.75 6.39 28.63
C VAL A 241 26.37 7.50 29.48
N LEU A 242 25.68 8.63 29.65
CA LEU A 242 26.14 9.74 30.48
C LEU A 242 26.32 9.32 31.94
N ARG A 243 25.40 8.51 32.49
CA ARG A 243 25.53 7.93 33.84
C ARG A 243 26.72 6.98 33.94
N SER A 244 26.99 6.19 32.91
CA SER A 244 28.16 5.31 32.87
C SER A 244 29.48 6.08 32.75
N LEU A 245 29.47 7.19 32.01
CA LEU A 245 30.61 8.10 31.87
C LEU A 245 30.84 8.89 33.18
N HIS A 246 29.76 9.35 33.80
CA HIS A 246 29.77 10.04 35.09
C HIS A 246 30.19 9.11 36.24
N ALA A 247 29.74 7.86 36.24
CA ALA A 247 30.20 6.83 37.19
C ALA A 247 31.69 6.49 37.03
N ARG A 248 32.26 6.65 35.82
CA ARG A 248 33.69 6.53 35.56
C ARG A 248 34.48 7.80 35.94
N MET A 249 33.81 8.95 36.12
CA MET A 249 34.44 10.24 36.43
C MET A 249 34.39 10.62 37.92
N GLY A 250 33.67 9.89 38.78
CA GLY A 250 33.56 10.20 40.21
C GLY A 250 32.42 11.18 40.49
N GLY A 251 31.55 10.83 41.45
CA GLY A 251 30.17 11.32 41.54
C GLY A 251 29.96 12.64 42.28
N ILE A 252 28.70 13.11 42.26
CA ILE A 252 27.81 13.29 43.43
C ILE A 252 26.55 14.08 43.00
N GLU A 253 25.39 13.47 43.25
CA GLU A 253 24.14 14.06 43.78
C GLU A 253 23.46 15.23 43.03
N THR A 254 22.60 14.89 42.06
CA THR A 254 21.27 15.52 41.88
C THR A 254 20.48 14.77 40.79
N VAL A 255 19.64 13.81 41.18
CA VAL A 255 18.67 13.19 40.26
C VAL A 255 17.35 12.99 41.02
N GLY A 256 16.61 14.08 41.17
CA GLY A 256 15.23 14.09 41.70
C GLY A 256 14.22 14.70 40.73
N ASP A 257 14.61 15.73 39.98
CA ASP A 257 13.61 16.62 39.34
C ASP A 257 13.31 16.31 37.87
N VAL A 258 14.11 15.48 37.20
CA VAL A 258 13.92 15.19 35.76
C VAL A 258 13.01 13.96 35.51
N VAL A 259 12.78 13.15 36.55
CA VAL A 259 11.94 11.94 36.45
C VAL A 259 10.47 12.22 36.83
N GLU A 260 10.22 13.17 37.73
CA GLU A 260 8.86 13.52 38.16
C GLU A 260 8.12 14.36 37.12
N ASN A 261 8.82 15.26 36.42
CA ASN A 261 8.26 16.06 35.31
C ASN A 261 7.85 15.24 34.07
N LEU A 262 8.26 13.96 33.98
CA LEU A 262 7.84 13.06 32.90
C LEU A 262 6.55 12.30 33.25
N ARG A 263 6.16 12.28 34.54
CA ARG A 263 5.01 11.53 35.04
C ARG A 263 3.73 12.37 35.08
N GLU A 264 3.84 13.69 35.23
CA GLU A 264 2.71 14.63 35.18
C GLU A 264 2.16 14.86 33.76
N GLU A 265 2.99 14.71 32.72
CA GLU A 265 2.58 14.97 31.33
C GLU A 265 1.80 13.81 30.66
N MET A 266 1.66 12.65 31.33
CA MET A 266 0.88 11.50 30.82
C MET A 266 -0.57 11.40 31.35
N SER A 267 -1.05 12.39 32.13
CA SER A 267 -2.38 12.34 32.77
C SER A 267 -3.44 13.29 32.18
N LYS A 268 -3.33 13.68 30.91
CA LYS A 268 -4.37 14.46 30.22
C LYS A 268 -4.75 13.85 28.87
N VAL A 269 -5.56 12.81 28.90
CA VAL A 269 -6.37 12.38 27.76
C VAL A 269 -7.70 11.90 28.32
N ASP A 270 -8.76 12.69 28.16
CA ASP A 270 -10.10 12.14 27.91
C ASP A 270 -11.10 13.20 27.40
N GLU A 271 -11.91 12.70 26.46
CA GLU A 271 -13.25 13.14 26.04
C GLU A 271 -13.42 14.34 25.07
N VAL A 272 -13.57 14.00 23.79
CA VAL A 272 -14.62 14.60 22.95
C VAL A 272 -15.34 13.47 22.22
N GLY A 273 -16.46 13.01 22.79
CA GLY A 273 -17.48 12.31 22.04
C GLY A 273 -18.50 13.32 21.54
N ASN A 274 -18.80 13.34 20.24
CA ASN A 274 -20.15 13.61 19.76
C ASN A 274 -20.35 13.40 18.25
N ILE A 275 -21.45 12.70 17.97
CA ILE A 275 -22.45 12.93 16.91
C ILE A 275 -21.97 12.85 15.47
N ILE A 276 -22.22 11.71 14.82
CA ILE A 276 -22.67 11.67 13.41
C ILE A 276 -23.72 10.58 13.28
N ASN A 277 -24.99 10.99 13.23
CA ASN A 277 -26.05 10.19 12.64
C ASN A 277 -26.93 11.19 11.90
N GLU A 278 -26.65 11.39 10.62
CA GLU A 278 -27.44 12.27 9.77
C GLU A 278 -27.80 11.52 8.49
N ALA A 279 -29.09 11.60 8.18
CA ALA A 279 -29.74 10.94 7.06
C ALA A 279 -29.12 11.37 5.72
N GLY A 280 -29.24 10.51 4.71
CA GLY A 280 -28.67 10.76 3.38
C GLY A 280 -29.10 12.09 2.75
N PRO A 281 -28.33 12.60 1.77
CA PRO A 281 -28.47 13.95 1.25
C PRO A 281 -29.87 14.19 0.65
N VAL A 282 -30.60 15.13 1.24
CA VAL A 282 -31.78 15.74 0.63
C VAL A 282 -31.29 16.81 -0.31
N ILE A 283 -31.16 16.48 -1.60
CA ILE A 283 -30.77 17.45 -2.63
C ILE A 283 -32.00 18.29 -2.96
N ASP A 284 -31.90 19.60 -2.76
CA ASP A 284 -32.95 20.57 -3.10
C ASP A 284 -33.06 20.71 -4.63
N GLU A 285 -34.28 20.58 -5.17
CA GLU A 285 -34.53 20.67 -6.62
C GLU A 285 -34.31 22.09 -7.15
N GLY A 286 -34.48 23.14 -6.33
CA GLY A 286 -34.23 24.53 -6.73
C GLY A 286 -32.76 24.82 -7.02
N GLU A 287 -31.85 24.21 -6.26
CA GLU A 287 -30.40 24.38 -6.46
C GLU A 287 -29.93 23.74 -7.79
N ILE A 288 -30.64 22.73 -8.29
CA ILE A 288 -30.35 22.07 -9.58
C ILE A 288 -30.77 22.98 -10.75
N ASP A 289 -31.91 23.66 -10.62
CA ASP A 289 -32.40 24.59 -11.65
C ASP A 289 -31.49 25.82 -11.77
N ASP A 290 -31.00 26.37 -10.65
CA ASP A 290 -30.03 27.48 -10.65
C ASP A 290 -28.70 27.09 -11.34
N GLU A 291 -28.21 25.87 -11.09
CA GLU A 291 -26.99 25.37 -11.75
C GLU A 291 -27.19 25.18 -13.26
N LEU A 292 -28.36 24.69 -13.67
CA LEU A 292 -28.73 24.57 -15.07
C LEU A 292 -28.71 25.94 -15.77
N GLU A 293 -29.34 26.95 -15.16
CA GLU A 293 -29.36 28.32 -15.70
C GLU A 293 -27.96 28.95 -15.78
N ALA A 294 -27.11 28.71 -14.77
CA ALA A 294 -25.72 29.15 -14.77
C ALA A 294 -24.90 28.48 -15.90
N LEU A 295 -25.09 27.19 -16.15
CA LEU A 295 -24.43 26.46 -17.23
C LEU A 295 -24.89 26.94 -18.62
N GLU A 296 -26.19 27.17 -18.79
CA GLU A 296 -26.74 27.73 -20.04
C GLU A 296 -26.19 29.13 -20.32
N THR A 297 -26.15 30.00 -19.30
CA THR A 297 -25.60 31.35 -19.42
C THR A 297 -24.11 31.32 -19.74
N LYS A 298 -23.34 30.39 -19.15
CA LYS A 298 -21.91 30.23 -19.43
C LYS A 298 -21.65 29.75 -20.86
N GLU A 299 -22.39 28.75 -21.36
CA GLU A 299 -22.26 28.30 -22.76
C GLU A 299 -22.64 29.40 -23.75
N LEU A 300 -23.68 30.19 -23.46
CA LEU A 300 -24.07 31.33 -24.30
C LEU A 300 -22.94 32.35 -24.41
N ARG A 301 -22.33 32.74 -23.28
CA ARG A 301 -21.18 33.67 -23.27
C ARG A 301 -19.97 33.11 -24.02
N GLU A 302 -19.63 31.84 -23.79
CA GLU A 302 -18.51 31.19 -24.49
C GLU A 302 -18.75 31.15 -26.02
N ARG A 303 -19.98 30.91 -26.49
CA ARG A 303 -20.33 30.97 -27.92
C ARG A 303 -20.23 32.38 -28.47
N GLU A 304 -20.78 33.37 -27.77
CA GLU A 304 -20.73 34.78 -28.18
C GLU A 304 -19.28 35.28 -28.28
N GLU A 305 -18.40 34.88 -27.36
CA GLU A 305 -16.97 35.21 -27.38
C GLU A 305 -16.25 34.58 -28.59
N VAL A 306 -16.53 33.31 -28.91
CA VAL A 306 -15.98 32.63 -30.08
C VAL A 306 -16.45 33.28 -31.38
N GLU A 307 -17.74 33.63 -31.48
CA GLU A 307 -18.30 34.33 -32.64
C GLU A 307 -17.71 35.74 -32.79
N ALA A 308 -17.55 36.47 -31.69
CA ALA A 308 -16.90 37.79 -31.68
C ALA A 308 -15.43 37.72 -32.12
N GLN A 309 -14.69 36.70 -31.68
CA GLN A 309 -13.30 36.48 -32.11
C GLN A 309 -13.22 36.12 -33.61
N ALA A 310 -14.07 35.22 -34.09
CA ALA A 310 -14.13 34.87 -35.51
C ALA A 310 -14.49 36.08 -36.39
N THR A 311 -15.40 36.93 -35.92
CA THR A 311 -15.79 38.17 -36.60
C THR A 311 -14.63 39.17 -36.64
N ARG A 312 -13.91 39.37 -35.52
CA ARG A 312 -12.71 40.22 -35.47
C ARG A 312 -11.61 39.74 -36.41
N GLN A 313 -11.36 38.43 -36.49
CA GLN A 313 -10.38 37.86 -37.41
C GLN A 313 -10.77 38.07 -38.87
N ARG A 314 -12.06 37.94 -39.21
CA ARG A 314 -12.57 38.16 -40.56
C ARG A 314 -12.45 39.62 -40.99
N LEU A 315 -12.72 40.57 -40.09
CA LEU A 315 -12.55 42.00 -40.35
C LEU A 315 -11.07 42.37 -40.54
N ALA A 316 -10.17 41.84 -39.72
CA ALA A 316 -8.73 42.08 -39.87
C ALA A 316 -8.16 41.52 -41.20
N GLN A 317 -8.70 40.41 -41.70
CA GLN A 317 -8.33 39.89 -43.02
C GLN A 317 -8.79 40.79 -44.17
N LEU A 318 -9.98 41.40 -44.05
CA LEU A 318 -10.50 42.34 -45.05
C LEU A 318 -9.69 43.63 -45.09
N GLU A 319 -9.30 44.19 -43.93
CA GLU A 319 -8.44 45.37 -43.84
C GLU A 319 -7.02 45.12 -44.35
N SER A 320 -6.54 43.86 -44.36
CA SER A 320 -5.23 43.51 -44.92
C SER A 320 -5.20 43.35 -46.45
N HIS A 321 -6.37 43.38 -47.10
CA HIS A 321 -6.54 43.21 -48.55
C HIS A 321 -6.98 44.49 -49.29
N GLU A 322 -7.13 45.61 -48.58
CA GLU A 322 -7.20 46.97 -49.13
C GLU A 322 -5.82 47.63 -49.15
#